data_AF-A0A5E4XWK4-F1
#
_entry.id   AF-A0A5E4XWK4-F1
#
_cell.length_a   1.000
_cell.length_b   1.000
_cell.length_c   1.000
_cell.angle_alpha   90.00
_cell.angle_beta   90.00
_cell.angle_gamma   90.00
#
_symmetry.space_group_name_H-M   'P 1'
#
loop_
_entity.id
_entity.type
_entity.pdbx_description
1 polymer ?
#
loop_
_entity_poly.entity_id
_entity_poly.type
_entity_poly.pdbx_seq_one_letter_code
_entity_poly.pdbx_strand_id
1 'polypeptide(L)' 'MFYGSSRERSLSRLMSEEATRLLTAMGAEVRTFNPSGLPLPDDAPP' A
#
# COMPACT_ATOMS: atom_id res chain seq x y z
N MET A 1 4.84 -0.94 3.31
CA MET A 1 3.92 0.20 3.47
C MET A 1 2.53 -0.17 2.96
N PHE A 2 1.49 0.25 3.69
CA PHE A 2 0.07 -0.01 3.38
C PHE A 2 -0.68 1.31 3.29
N TYR A 3 -1.64 1.41 2.38
CA TYR A 3 -2.56 2.54 2.28
C TYR A 3 -4.01 2.08 2.43
N GLY A 4 -4.80 2.84 3.19
CA GLY A 4 -6.18 2.48 3.55
C GLY A 4 -7.25 2.87 2.53
N SER A 5 -6.89 3.22 1.29
CA SER A 5 -7.87 3.60 0.27
C SER A 5 -7.46 3.15 -1.13
N SER A 6 -8.33 2.37 -1.77
CA SER A 6 -8.18 1.84 -3.13
C SER A 6 -8.84 2.71 -4.21
N ARG A 7 -9.19 3.97 -3.89
CA ARG A 7 -9.73 4.92 -4.86
C ARG A 7 -8.65 5.35 -5.86
N GLU A 8 -9.08 5.73 -7.06
CA GLU A 8 -8.19 6.18 -8.14
C GLU A 8 -7.26 7.32 -7.69
N ARG A 9 -7.83 8.37 -7.06
CA ARG A 9 -7.07 9.43 -6.38
C ARG A 9 -7.10 9.23 -4.86
N SER A 10 -6.08 8.56 -4.35
CA SER A 10 -5.94 8.23 -2.92
C SER A 10 -4.82 9.07 -2.30
N LEU A 11 -5.18 10.05 -1.47
CA LEU A 11 -4.21 10.89 -0.75
C LEU A 11 -3.33 10.06 0.19
N SER A 12 -3.88 8.98 0.77
CA SER A 12 -3.11 8.05 1.61
C SER A 12 -2.11 7.22 0.80
N ARG A 13 -2.42 6.89 -0.46
CA ARG A 13 -1.47 6.27 -1.39
C ARG A 13 -0.32 7.23 -1.73
N LEU A 14 -0.62 8.48 -2.08
CA LEU A 14 0.40 9.49 -2.38
C LEU A 14 1.32 9.77 -1.18
N MET A 15 0.76 9.90 0.02
CA MET A 15 1.55 10.09 1.24
C MET A 15 2.43 8.86 1.56
N SER A 16 1.91 7.65 1.29
CA SER A 16 2.69 6.42 1.43
C SER A 16 3.84 6.33 0.43
N GLU A 17 3.66 6.84 -0.78
CA GLU A 17 4.73 6.91 -1.79
C GLU A 17 5.85 7.87 -1.33
N GLU A 18 5.54 9.03 -0.77
CA GLU A 18 6.56 9.95 -0.23
C GLU A 18 7.30 9.38 0.98
N ALA A 19 6.58 8.77 1.92
CA ALA A 19 7.20 8.12 3.08
C ALA A 19 8.10 6.94 2.65
N THR A 20 7.74 6.22 1.60
CA THR A 20 8.60 5.19 1.00
C THR A 20 9.92 5.79 0.51
N ARG A 21 9.89 6.94 -0.19
CA ARG A 21 11.12 7.61 -0.65
C ARG A 21 12.01 8.04 0.51
N LEU A 22 11.43 8.59 1.57
CA LEU A 22 12.17 8.97 2.77
C LEU A 22 12.81 7.76 3.46
N LEU A 23 12.05 6.68 3.65
CA LEU A 23 12.54 5.46 4.29
C LEU A 23 13.67 4.80 3.49
N THR A 24 13.55 4.75 2.16
CA THR A 24 14.63 4.26 1.29
C THR A 24 15.87 5.15 1.38
N ALA A 25 15.71 6.48 1.41
CA ALA A 25 16.83 7.41 1.59
C ALA A 25 17.53 7.24 2.96
N MET A 26 16.80 6.78 3.98
CA MET A 26 17.35 6.42 5.29
C MET A 26 17.96 5.01 5.34
N GLY A 27 18.03 4.29 4.21
CA GLY A 27 18.64 2.97 4.10
C GLY A 27 17.71 1.80 4.42
N ALA A 28 16.41 2.03 4.55
CA ALA A 28 15.44 0.96 4.75
C ALA A 28 15.04 0.30 3.42
N GLU A 29 14.91 -1.04 3.42
CA GLU A 29 14.27 -1.74 2.31
C GLU A 29 12.74 -1.69 2.50
N VAL A 30 12.05 -0.95 1.62
CA VAL A 30 10.60 -0.73 1.73
C VAL A 30 9.86 -1.45 0.61
N ARG A 31 8.86 -2.25 0.98
CA ARG A 31 7.94 -2.92 0.05
C ARG A 31 6.53 -2.38 0.26
N THR A 32 5.88 -1.91 -0.80
CA THR A 32 4.50 -1.40 -0.74
C THR A 32 3.53 -2.49 -1.19
N PHE A 33 2.50 -2.73 -0.38
CA PHE A 33 1.47 -3.71 -0.69
C PHE A 33 0.27 -2.99 -1.30
N ASN A 34 -0.16 -3.44 -2.48
CA ASN A 34 -1.35 -2.93 -3.14
C ASN A 34 -2.55 -3.83 -2.79
N PRO A 35 -3.51 -3.35 -1.96
CA PRO A 35 -4.67 -4.14 -1.57
C PRO A 35 -5.74 -4.26 -2.68
N SER A 36 -5.57 -3.62 -3.84
CA SER A 36 -6.55 -3.67 -4.92
C SER A 36 -6.65 -5.06 -5.54
N GLY A 37 -7.87 -5.60 -5.57
CA GLY A 37 -8.15 -6.92 -6.16
C GLY A 37 -7.85 -8.11 -5.26
N LEU A 38 -7.51 -7.89 -3.97
CA LEU A 38 -7.48 -9.00 -3.02
C LEU A 38 -8.89 -9.53 -2.76
N PRO A 39 -9.06 -10.86 -2.73
CA PRO A 39 -10.32 -11.45 -2.32
C PRO A 39 -10.63 -11.02 -0.90
N LEU A 40 -11.92 -10.84 -0.61
CA LEU A 40 -12.33 -10.63 0.77
C LEU A 40 -11.92 -11.87 1.58
N PRO A 41 -11.59 -11.72 2.89
CA PRO A 41 -11.18 -12.83 3.75
C PRO A 41 -12.12 -14.04 3.73
N ASP A 42 -13.39 -13.82 3.35
CA ASP A 42 -14.45 -14.82 3.28
C ASP A 42 -14.85 -15.23 1.84
N ASP A 43 -14.16 -14.76 0.80
CA ASP A 43 -14.48 -15.02 -0.63
C ASP A 43 -13.58 -16.08 -1.28
N ALA A 44 -12.67 -16.68 -0.52
CA ALA A 44 -11.86 -17.80 -0.99
C ALA A 44 -12.62 -19.12 -0.77
N PRO A 45 -12.75 -19.99 -1.80
CA PRO A 45 -13.36 -21.29 -1.61
C PRO A 45 -12.53 -22.14 -0.62
N PRO A 46 -13.17 -23.04 0.15
CA PRO A 46 -12.51 -23.86 1.16
C PRO A 46 -11.45 -24.80 0.60
#